data_AF-A0A1M6Q359-F1
#
_entry.id   AF-A0A1M6Q359-F1
#
_cell.length_a   1.000
_cell.length_b   1.000
_cell.length_c   1.000
_cell.angle_alpha   90.00
_cell.angle_beta   90.00
_cell.angle_gamma   90.00
#
_symmetry.space_group_name_H-M   'P 1'
#
loop_
_entity.id
_entity.type
_entity.pdbx_description
1 polymer ?
#
loop_
_entity_poly.entity_id
_entity_poly.type
_entity_poly.pdbx_seq_one_letter_code
_entity_poly.pdbx_strand_id
1 'polypeptide(L)'
;MRDSKELLIKSIQMFLNNQKEKIDKAMINLMKYRIYREKEYELELKRFFHIVRGTGSTLKLDYLSQLAGEYEDYLECIKNKTFISDEVFSNLLKGLGYIYEEIENLKQKYMFSMNDKDVKIENKNIDTENRGNILIVDDDINLLYLLENVFKEDGYNVITSSSPDNVMSILKQEKIDLAILDVIMPEKNGFEVLKQIKEEKINVPIIFLTAKNITKDKIKALREGVEDYITKPFQIEELTVRVECILKKVNSYKRKIIKDNLTGVYNKDYFNERLKEIKNISKNEKRVFSIAFIDFDYFKEINDKYGHLAGDYALKVFVQELKKYLRSSDEIYRFGGDEFLILFNGTLGTQAYEALERARSKISNKNINYKENDNINISFSAGISTFEDGYESIEESLERADKALYISKKLGRGKTTYLEKEKKEKKKILLIDDSNIIVHMIKDRLSAKYDVKYANDGQEGINIFKEFKPDLVITDLFLPKVDGFEVCKKIKSDENIKNTKIIILSCNCKEEDINKCFEEGADDYMIKPFSLIELEDRVEKILK
;
A
#
# COMPACT_ATOMS: atom_id res chain seq x y z
N MET A 1 -21.34 -21.82 -13.35
CA MET A 1 -22.77 -22.02 -13.67
C MET A 1 -23.51 -22.92 -12.68
N ARG A 2 -22.93 -24.02 -12.15
CA ARG A 2 -23.54 -24.76 -11.02
C ARG A 2 -23.48 -23.97 -9.71
N ASP A 3 -22.35 -23.32 -9.42
CA ASP A 3 -22.12 -22.62 -8.15
C ASP A 3 -22.99 -21.34 -7.98
N SER A 4 -23.18 -20.55 -9.04
CA SER A 4 -23.99 -19.32 -8.98
C SER A 4 -25.49 -19.55 -8.70
N LYS A 5 -26.03 -20.73 -9.02
CA LYS A 5 -27.43 -21.09 -8.73
C LYS A 5 -27.61 -21.50 -7.27
N GLU A 6 -26.61 -22.17 -6.70
CA GLU A 6 -26.58 -22.57 -5.30
C GLU A 6 -26.40 -21.37 -4.38
N LEU A 7 -25.52 -20.43 -4.74
CA LEU A 7 -25.34 -19.17 -4.03
C LEU A 7 -26.63 -18.32 -4.02
N LEU A 8 -27.30 -18.18 -5.17
CA LEU A 8 -28.58 -17.47 -5.26
C LEU A 8 -29.64 -18.10 -4.35
N ILE A 9 -29.74 -19.44 -4.32
CA ILE A 9 -30.68 -20.15 -3.45
C ILE A 9 -30.36 -19.88 -1.97
N LYS A 10 -29.08 -19.91 -1.60
CA LYS A 10 -28.64 -19.62 -0.22
C LYS A 10 -28.92 -18.18 0.20
N SER A 11 -28.70 -17.20 -0.69
CA SER A 11 -29.05 -15.80 -0.45
C SER A 11 -30.55 -15.59 -0.33
N ILE A 12 -31.37 -16.28 -1.14
CA ILE A 12 -32.83 -16.30 -1.01
C ILE A 12 -33.23 -16.86 0.37
N GLN A 13 -32.67 -17.99 0.78
CA GLN A 13 -32.96 -18.60 2.09
C GLN A 13 -32.60 -17.66 3.26
N MET A 14 -31.42 -17.05 3.23
CA MET A 14 -31.00 -16.08 4.26
C MET A 14 -31.91 -14.87 4.31
N PHE A 15 -32.24 -14.29 3.15
CA PHE A 15 -33.16 -13.17 3.05
C PHE A 15 -34.52 -13.52 3.67
N LEU A 16 -35.13 -14.64 3.28
CA LEU A 16 -36.44 -15.09 3.77
C LEU A 16 -36.43 -15.39 5.28
N ASN A 17 -35.36 -15.99 5.79
CA ASN A 17 -35.21 -16.28 7.22
C ASN A 17 -35.10 -15.00 8.06
N ASN A 18 -34.43 -13.97 7.53
CA ASN A 18 -34.26 -12.68 8.20
C ASN A 18 -35.49 -11.75 8.13
N GLN A 19 -36.53 -12.08 7.35
CA GLN A 19 -37.70 -11.21 7.23
C GLN A 19 -38.74 -11.38 8.35
N LYS A 20 -38.77 -12.51 9.06
CA LYS A 20 -39.82 -12.76 10.07
C LYS A 20 -39.82 -11.70 11.17
N GLU A 21 -38.66 -11.48 11.79
CA GLU A 21 -38.52 -10.45 12.83
C GLU A 21 -38.73 -9.03 12.30
N LYS A 22 -38.39 -8.78 11.03
CA LYS A 22 -38.57 -7.47 10.38
C LYS A 22 -40.05 -7.17 10.14
N ILE A 23 -40.84 -8.16 9.75
CA ILE A 23 -42.31 -8.03 9.62
C ILE A 23 -42.96 -7.80 10.97
N ASP A 24 -42.54 -8.53 12.01
CA ASP A 24 -43.06 -8.33 13.36
C ASP A 24 -42.79 -6.89 13.84
N LYS A 25 -41.57 -6.38 13.60
CA LYS A 25 -41.21 -4.98 13.85
C LYS A 25 -42.05 -4.01 13.01
N ALA A 26 -42.29 -4.30 11.73
CA ALA A 26 -43.12 -3.47 10.87
C ALA A 26 -44.57 -3.42 11.34
N MET A 27 -45.14 -4.53 11.81
CA MET A 27 -46.48 -4.57 12.42
C MET A 27 -46.53 -3.74 13.70
N ILE A 28 -45.52 -3.84 14.56
CA ILE A 28 -45.41 -3.01 15.77
C ILE A 28 -45.31 -1.53 15.39
N ASN A 29 -44.49 -1.18 14.41
CA ASN A 29 -44.35 0.21 13.94
C ASN A 29 -45.65 0.73 13.33
N LEU A 30 -46.42 -0.10 12.61
CA LEU A 30 -47.75 0.28 12.12
C LEU A 30 -48.73 0.56 13.28
N MET A 31 -48.72 -0.26 14.34
CA MET A 31 -49.52 -0.02 15.55
C MET A 31 -49.09 1.27 16.28
N LYS A 32 -47.78 1.47 16.45
CA LYS A 32 -47.22 2.68 17.06
C LYS A 32 -47.53 3.93 16.24
N TYR A 33 -47.43 3.85 14.91
CA TYR A 33 -47.76 4.96 14.02
C TYR A 33 -49.23 5.36 14.15
N ARG A 34 -50.14 4.39 14.29
CA ARG A 34 -51.57 4.64 14.57
C ARG A 34 -51.82 5.35 15.91
N ILE A 35 -51.06 4.99 16.95
CA ILE A 35 -51.24 5.52 18.31
C ILE A 35 -50.56 6.89 18.48
N TYR A 36 -49.26 6.95 18.20
CA TYR A 36 -48.39 8.07 18.54
C TYR A 36 -48.27 9.11 17.42
N ARG A 37 -48.50 8.71 16.16
CA ARG A 37 -48.47 9.59 14.98
C ARG A 37 -47.11 10.26 14.73
N GLU A 38 -46.03 9.64 15.18
CA GLU A 38 -44.68 10.12 14.95
C GLU A 38 -44.17 9.68 13.56
N LYS A 39 -43.55 10.61 12.83
CA LYS A 39 -43.02 10.36 11.47
C LYS A 39 -41.93 9.28 11.42
N GLU A 40 -41.27 9.03 12.55
CA GLU A 40 -40.23 8.00 12.65
C GLU A 40 -40.79 6.60 12.34
N TYR A 41 -41.96 6.25 12.87
CA TYR A 41 -42.59 4.95 12.62
C TYR A 41 -43.07 4.79 11.17
N GLU A 42 -43.52 5.88 10.53
CA GLU A 42 -43.84 5.92 9.11
C GLU A 42 -42.60 5.66 8.25
N LEU A 43 -41.47 6.29 8.62
CA LEU A 43 -40.20 6.14 7.93
C LEU A 43 -39.67 4.71 8.05
N GLU A 44 -39.73 4.11 9.23
CA GLU A 44 -39.37 2.71 9.46
C GLU A 44 -40.26 1.74 8.68
N LEU A 45 -41.56 2.01 8.61
CA LEU A 45 -42.49 1.19 7.81
C LEU A 45 -42.18 1.31 6.30
N LYS A 46 -41.90 2.53 5.81
CA LYS A 46 -41.48 2.75 4.42
C LYS A 46 -40.15 2.05 4.12
N ARG A 47 -39.17 2.12 5.04
CA ARG A 47 -37.88 1.41 4.94
C ARG A 47 -38.08 -0.09 4.81
N PHE A 48 -38.96 -0.67 5.60
CA PHE A 48 -39.28 -2.10 5.50
C PHE A 48 -39.74 -2.49 4.08
N PHE A 49 -40.75 -1.80 3.53
CA PHE A 49 -41.22 -2.08 2.18
C PHE A 49 -40.15 -1.82 1.12
N HIS A 50 -39.35 -0.76 1.28
CA HIS A 50 -38.25 -0.44 0.38
C HIS A 50 -37.21 -1.56 0.31
N ILE A 51 -36.80 -2.10 1.47
CA ILE A 51 -35.84 -3.21 1.57
C ILE A 51 -36.43 -4.46 0.92
N VAL A 52 -37.66 -4.85 1.27
CA VAL A 52 -38.29 -6.06 0.71
C VAL A 52 -38.44 -5.94 -0.82
N ARG A 53 -38.84 -4.77 -1.32
CA ARG A 53 -38.93 -4.48 -2.76
C ARG A 53 -37.58 -4.59 -3.43
N GLY A 54 -36.57 -3.89 -2.91
CA GLY A 54 -35.23 -3.81 -3.48
C GLY A 54 -34.54 -5.18 -3.52
N THR A 55 -34.37 -5.79 -2.35
CA THR A 55 -33.67 -7.07 -2.19
C THR A 55 -34.44 -8.20 -2.86
N GLY A 56 -35.78 -8.19 -2.77
CA GLY A 56 -36.64 -9.17 -3.44
C GLY A 56 -36.44 -9.18 -4.96
N SER A 57 -36.39 -8.00 -5.60
CA SER A 57 -36.15 -7.91 -7.05
C SER A 57 -34.73 -8.33 -7.43
N THR A 58 -33.71 -7.94 -6.65
CA THR A 58 -32.32 -8.40 -6.88
C THR A 58 -32.20 -9.92 -6.81
N LEU A 59 -32.96 -10.56 -5.91
CA LEU A 59 -33.01 -12.01 -5.74
C LEU A 59 -33.97 -12.73 -6.71
N LYS A 60 -34.54 -12.03 -7.70
CA LYS A 60 -35.51 -12.57 -8.66
C LYS A 60 -36.79 -13.13 -8.00
N LEU A 61 -37.22 -12.51 -6.89
CA LEU A 61 -38.47 -12.76 -6.19
C LEU A 61 -39.53 -11.74 -6.64
N ASP A 62 -39.88 -11.78 -7.92
CA ASP A 62 -40.63 -10.71 -8.60
C ASP A 62 -41.97 -10.39 -7.93
N TYR A 63 -42.75 -11.41 -7.55
CA TYR A 63 -44.05 -11.22 -6.92
C TYR A 63 -43.94 -10.58 -5.52
N LEU A 64 -42.99 -11.04 -4.71
CA LEU A 64 -42.71 -10.44 -3.39
C LEU A 64 -42.26 -8.98 -3.52
N SER A 65 -41.42 -8.69 -4.52
CA SER A 65 -40.98 -7.32 -4.80
C SER A 65 -42.13 -6.43 -5.25
N GLN A 66 -43.01 -6.94 -6.12
CA GLN A 66 -44.20 -6.23 -6.58
C GLN A 66 -45.12 -5.89 -5.39
N LEU A 67 -45.44 -6.88 -4.55
CA LEU A 67 -46.25 -6.66 -3.35
C LEU A 67 -45.66 -5.57 -2.46
N ALA A 68 -44.36 -5.63 -2.16
CA ALA A 68 -43.71 -4.61 -1.35
C ALA A 68 -43.73 -3.22 -2.00
N GLY A 69 -43.55 -3.14 -3.33
CA GLY A 69 -43.64 -1.89 -4.08
C GLY A 69 -45.03 -1.26 -4.04
N GLU A 70 -46.10 -2.05 -4.17
CA GLU A 70 -47.47 -1.55 -4.09
C GLU A 70 -47.75 -0.85 -2.76
N TYR A 71 -47.28 -1.41 -1.65
CA TYR A 71 -47.49 -0.83 -0.32
C TYR A 71 -46.49 0.29 0.03
N GLU A 72 -45.29 0.28 -0.54
CA GLU A 72 -44.38 1.42 -0.50
C GLU A 72 -44.99 2.65 -1.20
N ASP A 73 -45.52 2.47 -2.41
CA ASP A 73 -46.14 3.52 -3.21
C ASP A 73 -47.46 3.99 -2.56
N TYR A 74 -48.20 3.07 -1.92
CA TYR A 74 -49.39 3.41 -1.13
C TYR A 74 -49.06 4.32 0.06
N LEU A 75 -47.98 4.05 0.80
CA LEU A 75 -47.50 4.93 1.88
C LEU A 75 -47.14 6.33 1.36
N GLU A 76 -46.57 6.42 0.16
CA GLU A 76 -46.23 7.70 -0.47
C GLU A 76 -47.47 8.52 -0.83
N CYS A 77 -48.56 7.86 -1.28
CA CYS A 77 -49.83 8.51 -1.60
C CYS A 77 -50.56 9.08 -0.38
N ILE A 78 -50.35 8.52 0.81
CA ILE A 78 -51.03 8.94 2.05
C ILE A 78 -50.21 9.91 2.91
N LYS A 79 -48.99 10.25 2.49
CA LYS A 79 -47.98 11.05 3.22
C LYS A 79 -48.46 12.44 3.71
N ASN A 80 -49.52 12.98 3.12
CA ASN A 80 -50.09 14.29 3.47
C ASN A 80 -51.38 14.21 4.32
N LYS A 81 -51.83 13.00 4.69
CA LYS A 81 -53.00 12.84 5.55
C LYS A 81 -52.59 12.97 7.02
N THR A 82 -53.28 13.81 7.77
CA THR A 82 -53.02 14.06 9.21
C THR A 82 -53.48 12.92 10.11
N PHE A 83 -54.16 11.91 9.56
CA PHE A 83 -54.72 10.77 10.30
C PHE A 83 -54.76 9.49 9.44
N ILE A 84 -54.38 8.36 10.03
CA ILE A 84 -54.56 7.03 9.46
C ILE A 84 -55.99 6.58 9.77
N SER A 85 -56.89 6.65 8.78
CA SER A 85 -58.23 6.07 8.90
C SER A 85 -58.17 4.55 9.09
N ASP A 86 -59.23 3.96 9.65
CA ASP A 86 -59.37 2.50 9.80
C ASP A 86 -59.13 1.74 8.48
N GLU A 87 -59.58 2.32 7.37
CA GLU A 87 -59.36 1.78 6.03
C GLU A 87 -57.87 1.72 5.66
N VAL A 88 -57.12 2.80 5.92
CA VAL A 88 -55.68 2.88 5.63
C VAL A 88 -54.89 1.92 6.51
N PHE A 89 -55.22 1.86 7.80
CA PHE A 89 -54.60 0.90 8.72
C PHE A 89 -54.88 -0.55 8.30
N SER A 90 -56.13 -0.85 7.95
CA SER A 90 -56.52 -2.18 7.47
C SER A 90 -55.78 -2.56 6.19
N ASN A 91 -55.63 -1.63 5.25
CA ASN A 91 -54.92 -1.87 4.00
C ASN A 91 -53.41 -2.11 4.21
N LEU A 92 -52.76 -1.34 5.09
CA LEU A 92 -51.34 -1.58 5.43
C LEU A 92 -51.14 -2.90 6.17
N LEU A 93 -52.06 -3.24 7.09
CA LEU A 93 -52.02 -4.51 7.82
C LEU A 93 -52.22 -5.70 6.87
N LYS A 94 -53.15 -5.59 5.90
CA LYS A 94 -53.33 -6.57 4.83
C LYS A 94 -52.05 -6.73 4.00
N GLY A 95 -51.39 -5.62 3.65
CA GLY A 95 -50.13 -5.66 2.90
C GLY A 95 -49.01 -6.37 3.63
N LEU A 96 -48.82 -6.09 4.92
CA LEU A 96 -47.88 -6.83 5.76
C LEU A 96 -48.25 -8.32 5.85
N GLY A 97 -49.56 -8.63 5.90
CA GLY A 97 -50.07 -10.01 5.87
C GLY A 97 -49.75 -10.74 4.55
N TYR A 98 -49.97 -10.11 3.39
CA TYR A 98 -49.66 -10.70 2.09
C TYR A 98 -48.16 -10.93 1.90
N ILE A 99 -47.32 -9.99 2.34
CA ILE A 99 -45.86 -10.15 2.32
C ILE A 99 -45.43 -11.30 3.22
N TYR A 100 -46.02 -11.42 4.42
CA TYR A 100 -45.75 -12.53 5.33
C TYR A 100 -46.12 -13.88 4.70
N GLU A 101 -47.32 -14.00 4.13
CA GLU A 101 -47.79 -15.21 3.48
C GLU A 101 -46.89 -15.61 2.31
N GLU A 102 -46.51 -14.65 1.46
CA GLU A 102 -45.63 -14.93 0.34
C GLU A 102 -44.23 -15.37 0.79
N ILE A 103 -43.70 -14.78 1.86
CA ILE A 103 -42.41 -15.22 2.42
C ILE A 103 -42.48 -16.65 2.92
N GLU A 104 -43.57 -17.06 3.59
CA GLU A 104 -43.75 -18.44 4.04
C GLU A 104 -43.89 -19.41 2.84
N ASN A 105 -44.61 -19.02 1.78
CA ASN A 105 -44.68 -19.79 0.54
C ASN A 105 -43.31 -19.97 -0.10
N LEU A 106 -42.51 -18.90 -0.16
CA LEU A 106 -41.15 -18.95 -0.70
C LEU A 106 -40.23 -19.78 0.20
N LYS A 107 -40.34 -19.70 1.53
CA LYS A 107 -39.56 -20.57 2.44
C LYS A 107 -39.84 -22.04 2.16
N GLN A 108 -41.09 -22.43 1.98
CA GLN A 108 -41.43 -23.81 1.61
C GLN A 108 -40.79 -24.18 0.25
N LYS A 109 -40.95 -23.32 -0.76
CA LYS A 109 -40.39 -23.54 -2.11
C LYS A 109 -38.86 -23.72 -2.10
N TYR A 110 -38.13 -22.95 -1.30
CA TYR A 110 -36.67 -22.94 -1.26
C TYR A 110 -36.05 -23.81 -0.14
N MET A 111 -36.83 -24.30 0.85
CA MET A 111 -36.37 -25.31 1.82
C MET A 111 -36.46 -26.73 1.26
N PHE A 112 -37.44 -27.04 0.39
CA PHE A 112 -37.57 -28.37 -0.23
C PHE A 112 -36.46 -28.71 -1.24
N SER A 113 -35.63 -27.74 -1.66
CA SER A 113 -34.52 -27.99 -2.60
C SER A 113 -33.27 -28.60 -1.94
N MET A 114 -33.31 -28.95 -0.65
CA MET A 114 -32.15 -29.36 0.15
C MET A 114 -32.01 -30.88 0.36
N ASN A 115 -32.66 -31.71 -0.46
CA ASN A 115 -32.60 -33.17 -0.33
C ASN A 115 -31.76 -33.89 -1.40
N ASP A 116 -30.77 -33.23 -1.99
CA ASP A 116 -29.74 -33.94 -2.74
C ASP A 116 -28.32 -33.48 -2.38
N LYS A 117 -27.74 -34.29 -1.49
CA LYS A 117 -26.32 -34.52 -1.20
C LYS A 117 -25.55 -33.43 -0.46
N ASP A 118 -25.07 -33.84 0.71
CA ASP A 118 -23.95 -33.26 1.44
C ASP A 118 -22.82 -32.84 0.50
N VAL A 119 -22.74 -31.55 0.20
CA VAL A 119 -21.53 -30.95 -0.36
C VAL A 119 -20.73 -30.43 0.83
N LYS A 120 -19.72 -31.22 1.23
CA LYS A 120 -18.59 -30.70 1.99
C LYS A 120 -18.03 -29.51 1.22
N ILE A 121 -18.07 -28.33 1.84
CA ILE A 121 -17.36 -27.16 1.35
C ILE A 121 -15.87 -27.44 1.57
N GLU A 122 -15.24 -28.06 0.57
CA GLU A 122 -13.79 -27.97 0.43
C GLU A 122 -13.48 -26.52 0.05
N ASN A 123 -12.85 -25.79 0.97
CA ASN A 123 -12.16 -24.55 0.67
C ASN A 123 -11.05 -24.88 -0.34
N LYS A 124 -11.36 -24.85 -1.62
CA LYS A 124 -10.35 -24.73 -2.66
C LYS A 124 -9.79 -23.33 -2.53
N ASN A 125 -8.62 -23.23 -1.91
CA ASN A 125 -7.69 -22.14 -2.17
C ASN A 125 -7.38 -22.17 -3.68
N ILE A 126 -8.16 -21.42 -4.44
CA ILE A 126 -7.81 -21.11 -5.81
C ILE A 126 -6.83 -19.94 -5.69
N ASP A 127 -5.55 -20.22 -5.95
CA ASP A 127 -4.52 -19.23 -6.25
C ASP A 127 -4.88 -18.50 -7.56
N THR A 128 -5.95 -17.71 -7.54
CA THR A 128 -6.23 -16.72 -8.57
C THR A 128 -5.59 -15.41 -8.16
N GLU A 129 -4.75 -14.85 -9.03
CA GLU A 129 -4.27 -13.47 -8.90
C GLU A 129 -5.45 -12.54 -8.58
N ASN A 130 -5.37 -11.85 -7.44
CA ASN A 130 -6.39 -10.91 -6.98
C ASN A 130 -6.71 -9.88 -8.08
N ARG A 131 -7.97 -9.83 -8.53
CA ARG A 131 -8.41 -8.91 -9.60
C ARG A 131 -8.61 -7.47 -9.13
N GLY A 132 -8.55 -7.23 -7.83
CA GLY A 132 -8.65 -5.91 -7.20
C GLY A 132 -9.40 -5.96 -5.88
N ASN A 133 -9.27 -4.89 -5.10
CA ASN A 133 -9.93 -4.74 -3.81
C ASN A 133 -11.17 -3.85 -3.94
N ILE A 134 -12.35 -4.38 -3.63
CA ILE A 134 -13.64 -3.68 -3.72
C ILE A 134 -14.19 -3.42 -2.31
N LEU A 135 -14.59 -2.17 -2.05
CA LEU A 135 -15.36 -1.80 -0.86
C LEU A 135 -16.84 -1.72 -1.22
N ILE A 136 -17.72 -2.37 -0.46
CA ILE A 136 -19.17 -2.31 -0.66
C ILE A 136 -19.83 -1.78 0.63
N VAL A 137 -20.63 -0.74 0.51
CA VAL A 137 -21.27 -0.07 1.64
C VAL A 137 -22.76 0.06 1.40
N ASP A 138 -23.55 -0.56 2.26
CA ASP A 138 -25.01 -0.65 2.13
C ASP A 138 -25.62 -1.03 3.49
N ASP A 139 -26.75 -0.46 3.89
CA ASP A 139 -27.39 -0.80 5.17
C ASP A 139 -28.11 -2.17 5.12
N ASP A 140 -28.37 -2.72 3.94
CA ASP A 140 -28.89 -4.08 3.78
C ASP A 140 -27.77 -5.13 3.83
N ILE A 141 -27.63 -5.74 5.01
CA ILE A 141 -26.73 -6.86 5.28
C ILE A 141 -26.90 -8.02 4.28
N ASN A 142 -28.11 -8.27 3.78
CA ASN A 142 -28.33 -9.38 2.83
C ASN A 142 -27.76 -9.05 1.45
N LEU A 143 -27.91 -7.79 1.02
CA LEU A 143 -27.32 -7.31 -0.23
C LEU A 143 -25.79 -7.31 -0.12
N LEU A 144 -25.23 -6.85 1.01
CA LEU A 144 -23.79 -6.95 1.27
C LEU A 144 -23.29 -8.39 1.15
N TYR A 145 -23.94 -9.36 1.82
CA TYR A 145 -23.55 -10.76 1.75
C TYR A 145 -23.63 -11.32 0.33
N LEU A 146 -24.68 -11.00 -0.42
CA LEU A 146 -24.83 -11.42 -1.81
C LEU A 146 -23.70 -10.87 -2.69
N LEU A 147 -23.46 -9.56 -2.64
CA LEU A 147 -22.45 -8.91 -3.45
C LEU A 147 -21.03 -9.35 -3.07
N GLU A 148 -20.76 -9.53 -1.77
CA GLU A 148 -19.49 -10.05 -1.28
C GLU A 148 -19.15 -11.40 -1.92
N ASN A 149 -20.09 -12.34 -1.90
CA ASN A 149 -19.85 -13.66 -2.47
C ASN A 149 -19.73 -13.62 -3.99
N VAL A 150 -20.57 -12.85 -4.69
CA VAL A 150 -20.49 -12.71 -6.14
C VAL A 150 -19.12 -12.17 -6.58
N PHE A 151 -18.66 -11.08 -5.96
CA PHE A 151 -17.38 -10.49 -6.33
C PHE A 151 -16.18 -11.34 -5.87
N LYS A 152 -16.27 -12.07 -4.75
CA LYS A 152 -15.25 -13.04 -4.35
C LYS A 152 -15.15 -14.21 -5.32
N GLU A 153 -16.28 -14.76 -5.78
CA GLU A 153 -16.31 -15.79 -6.83
C GLU A 153 -15.68 -15.31 -8.14
N ASP A 154 -15.87 -14.02 -8.47
CA ASP A 154 -15.25 -13.40 -9.64
C ASP A 154 -13.74 -13.13 -9.47
N GLY A 155 -13.16 -13.36 -8.28
CA GLY A 155 -11.72 -13.23 -7.99
C GLY A 155 -11.29 -11.88 -7.40
N TYR A 156 -12.23 -11.12 -6.84
CA TYR A 156 -11.95 -9.86 -6.13
C TYR A 156 -11.82 -10.08 -4.62
N ASN A 157 -10.96 -9.28 -3.98
CA ASN A 157 -11.00 -9.13 -2.53
C ASN A 157 -12.10 -8.13 -2.17
N VAL A 158 -13.04 -8.52 -1.32
CA VAL A 158 -14.20 -7.68 -0.99
C VAL A 158 -14.19 -7.34 0.50
N ILE A 159 -14.33 -6.05 0.78
CA ILE A 159 -14.57 -5.50 2.12
C ILE A 159 -15.99 -4.93 2.13
N THR A 160 -16.79 -5.31 3.12
CA THR A 160 -18.17 -4.82 3.28
C THR A 160 -18.31 -3.98 4.54
N SER A 161 -19.13 -2.93 4.49
CA SER A 161 -19.53 -2.17 5.68
C SER A 161 -21.02 -1.88 5.64
N SER A 162 -21.72 -2.17 6.74
CA SER A 162 -23.13 -1.75 6.92
C SER A 162 -23.28 -0.36 7.52
N SER A 163 -22.17 0.29 7.88
CA SER A 163 -22.16 1.63 8.47
C SER A 163 -21.31 2.59 7.62
N PRO A 164 -21.83 3.80 7.32
CA PRO A 164 -21.10 4.83 6.57
C PRO A 164 -19.93 5.45 7.36
N ASP A 165 -19.85 5.26 8.67
CA ASP A 165 -18.79 5.84 9.51
C ASP A 165 -17.45 5.09 9.40
N ASN A 166 -17.50 3.79 9.12
CA ASN A 166 -16.30 2.97 8.94
C ASN A 166 -15.61 3.19 7.58
N VAL A 167 -16.26 3.89 6.64
CA VAL A 167 -15.75 4.01 5.27
C VAL A 167 -14.39 4.72 5.23
N MET A 168 -14.24 5.80 5.99
CA MET A 168 -13.00 6.58 5.98
C MET A 168 -11.84 5.85 6.65
N SER A 169 -12.09 5.07 7.70
CA SER A 169 -11.04 4.26 8.34
C SER A 169 -10.58 3.15 7.40
N ILE A 170 -11.50 2.45 6.73
CA ILE A 170 -11.19 1.42 5.74
C ILE A 170 -10.37 2.01 4.59
N LEU A 171 -10.80 3.13 4.00
CA LEU A 171 -10.08 3.76 2.89
C LEU A 171 -8.68 4.28 3.25
N LYS A 172 -8.40 4.54 4.54
CA LYS A 172 -7.08 4.98 5.03
C LYS A 172 -6.15 3.81 5.38
N GLN A 173 -6.71 2.66 5.76
CA GLN A 173 -5.95 1.49 6.21
C GLN A 173 -5.73 0.47 5.09
N GLU A 174 -6.71 0.33 4.22
CA GLU A 174 -6.74 -0.68 3.17
C GLU A 174 -6.61 -0.05 1.79
N LYS A 175 -5.92 -0.75 0.89
CA LYS A 175 -5.87 -0.35 -0.52
C LYS A 175 -7.20 -0.74 -1.18
N ILE A 176 -8.04 0.23 -1.53
CA ILE A 176 -9.29 0.01 -2.26
C ILE A 176 -9.15 0.47 -3.72
N ASP A 177 -9.47 -0.40 -4.66
CA ASP A 177 -9.42 -0.12 -6.10
C ASP A 177 -10.75 0.40 -6.65
N LEU A 178 -11.88 0.11 -5.99
CA LEU A 178 -13.21 0.63 -6.31
C LEU A 178 -14.15 0.55 -5.08
N ALA A 179 -15.00 1.56 -4.89
CA ALA A 179 -16.03 1.55 -3.86
C ALA A 179 -17.45 1.56 -4.47
N ILE A 180 -18.33 0.70 -3.96
CA ILE A 180 -19.76 0.68 -4.25
C ILE A 180 -20.46 1.22 -3.01
N LEU A 181 -21.19 2.33 -3.14
CA LEU A 181 -21.81 3.03 -2.01
C LEU A 181 -23.32 3.15 -2.24
N ASP A 182 -24.12 2.77 -1.25
CA ASP A 182 -25.52 3.18 -1.24
C ASP A 182 -25.63 4.70 -1.03
N VAL A 183 -26.55 5.33 -1.75
CA VAL A 183 -26.88 6.73 -1.55
C VAL A 183 -27.79 6.91 -0.33
N ILE A 184 -28.70 5.99 -0.07
CA ILE A 184 -29.66 6.11 1.04
C ILE A 184 -29.22 5.15 2.15
N MET A 185 -28.64 5.69 3.23
CA MET A 185 -28.30 4.93 4.42
C MET A 185 -28.77 5.67 5.69
N PRO A 186 -28.96 4.96 6.82
CA PRO A 186 -29.16 5.58 8.12
C PRO A 186 -27.99 6.49 8.49
N GLU A 187 -28.29 7.55 9.26
CA GLU A 187 -27.33 8.52 9.84
C GLU A 187 -26.67 9.43 8.81
N LYS A 188 -26.06 8.88 7.75
CA LYS A 188 -25.24 9.60 6.78
C LYS A 188 -25.43 9.02 5.37
N ASN A 189 -25.72 9.89 4.41
CA ASN A 189 -25.98 9.47 3.03
C ASN A 189 -24.68 9.29 2.21
N GLY A 190 -24.76 8.58 1.09
CA GLY A 190 -23.60 8.31 0.23
C GLY A 190 -22.91 9.56 -0.34
N PHE A 191 -23.65 10.67 -0.51
CA PHE A 191 -23.08 11.94 -0.96
C PHE A 191 -22.20 12.60 0.10
N GLU A 192 -22.59 12.52 1.37
CA GLU A 192 -21.77 13.00 2.49
C GLU A 192 -20.48 12.19 2.63
N VAL A 193 -20.54 10.87 2.40
CA VAL A 193 -19.35 10.01 2.34
C VAL A 193 -18.44 10.44 1.18
N LEU A 194 -18.98 10.65 -0.03
CA LEU A 194 -18.21 11.14 -1.18
C LEU A 194 -17.52 12.48 -0.90
N LYS A 195 -18.21 13.41 -0.23
CA LYS A 195 -17.65 14.70 0.14
C LYS A 195 -16.42 14.55 1.05
N GLN A 196 -16.49 13.67 2.05
CA GLN A 196 -15.36 13.39 2.93
C GLN A 196 -14.18 12.74 2.21
N ILE A 197 -14.45 11.78 1.31
CA ILE A 197 -13.42 11.14 0.47
C ILE A 197 -12.64 12.19 -0.32
N LYS A 198 -13.35 13.18 -0.89
CA LYS A 198 -12.75 14.28 -1.64
C LYS A 198 -11.97 15.27 -0.80
N GLU A 199 -12.49 15.65 0.37
CA GLU A 199 -11.80 16.55 1.31
C GLU A 199 -10.46 15.96 1.77
N GLU A 200 -10.42 14.64 1.97
CA GLU A 200 -9.23 13.87 2.33
C GLU A 200 -8.34 13.53 1.12
N LYS A 201 -8.72 13.98 -0.09
CA LYS A 201 -8.01 13.75 -1.36
C LYS A 201 -7.74 12.26 -1.65
N ILE A 202 -8.62 11.38 -1.20
CA ILE A 202 -8.54 9.95 -1.47
C ILE A 202 -9.03 9.71 -2.90
N ASN A 203 -8.19 9.11 -3.73
CA ASN A 203 -8.49 8.85 -5.13
C ASN A 203 -8.96 7.40 -5.33
N VAL A 204 -10.26 7.17 -5.12
CA VAL A 204 -10.92 5.88 -5.31
C VAL A 204 -12.13 6.06 -6.23
N PRO A 205 -12.29 5.23 -7.29
CA PRO A 205 -13.47 5.32 -8.14
C PRO A 205 -14.71 4.79 -7.39
N ILE A 206 -15.84 5.47 -7.55
CA ILE A 206 -17.07 5.19 -6.80
C ILE A 206 -18.20 4.85 -7.78
N ILE A 207 -18.99 3.83 -7.44
CA ILE A 207 -20.28 3.53 -8.05
C ILE A 207 -21.37 3.75 -6.99
N PHE A 208 -22.37 4.56 -7.30
CA PHE A 208 -23.52 4.71 -6.41
C PHE A 208 -24.63 3.70 -6.69
N LEU A 209 -25.19 3.12 -5.63
CA LEU A 209 -26.48 2.42 -5.67
C LEU A 209 -27.57 3.40 -5.23
N THR A 210 -28.62 3.57 -6.04
CA THR A 210 -29.58 4.68 -5.89
C THR A 210 -31.03 4.21 -6.03
N ALA A 211 -31.98 4.81 -5.32
CA ALA A 211 -33.40 4.56 -5.59
C ALA A 211 -33.89 5.29 -6.87
N LYS A 212 -34.97 4.79 -7.50
CA LYS A 212 -35.53 5.35 -8.76
C LYS A 212 -35.88 6.86 -8.69
N ASN A 213 -36.22 7.40 -7.52
CA ASN A 213 -36.77 8.75 -7.35
C ASN A 213 -35.71 9.88 -7.25
N ILE A 214 -34.43 9.61 -7.54
CA ILE A 214 -33.30 10.54 -7.33
C ILE A 214 -32.93 11.26 -8.64
N THR A 215 -33.89 11.83 -9.38
CA THR A 215 -33.61 12.43 -10.72
C THR A 215 -32.83 13.74 -10.66
N LYS A 216 -32.96 14.54 -9.59
CA LYS A 216 -32.14 15.77 -9.41
C LYS A 216 -30.75 15.47 -8.85
N ASP A 217 -30.60 14.48 -7.94
CA ASP A 217 -29.29 14.17 -7.37
C ASP A 217 -28.42 13.28 -8.28
N LYS A 218 -28.99 12.60 -9.29
CA LYS A 218 -28.21 11.92 -10.35
C LYS A 218 -27.29 12.87 -11.12
N ILE A 219 -27.78 14.07 -11.45
CA ILE A 219 -26.99 15.10 -12.15
C ILE A 219 -25.92 15.68 -11.21
N LYS A 220 -26.25 15.81 -9.92
CA LYS A 220 -25.33 16.29 -8.88
C LYS A 220 -24.19 15.27 -8.65
N ALA A 221 -24.50 13.97 -8.56
CA ALA A 221 -23.53 12.89 -8.41
C ALA A 221 -22.46 12.88 -9.52
N LEU A 222 -22.88 12.97 -10.78
CA LEU A 222 -21.97 13.00 -11.92
C LEU A 222 -21.09 14.25 -11.93
N ARG A 223 -21.64 15.41 -11.56
CA ARG A 223 -20.86 16.66 -11.40
C ARG A 223 -19.90 16.59 -10.21
N GLU A 224 -20.26 15.80 -9.20
CA GLU A 224 -19.44 15.48 -8.05
C GLU A 224 -18.51 14.29 -8.31
N GLY A 225 -18.22 13.93 -9.56
CA GLY A 225 -17.06 13.10 -9.90
C GLY A 225 -17.15 11.63 -9.51
N VAL A 226 -18.36 11.09 -9.40
CA VAL A 226 -18.62 9.64 -9.30
C VAL A 226 -18.48 9.02 -10.69
N GLU A 227 -17.88 7.84 -10.79
CA GLU A 227 -17.68 7.13 -12.06
C GLU A 227 -18.99 6.67 -12.68
N ASP A 228 -19.93 6.20 -11.85
CA ASP A 228 -21.20 5.67 -12.33
C ASP A 228 -22.28 5.60 -11.24
N TYR A 229 -23.53 5.36 -11.64
CA TYR A 229 -24.62 5.03 -10.72
C TYR A 229 -25.51 3.93 -11.27
N ILE A 230 -26.08 3.14 -10.37
CA ILE A 230 -27.01 2.06 -10.66
C ILE A 230 -28.28 2.29 -9.85
N THR A 231 -29.44 2.13 -10.50
CA THR A 231 -30.73 2.26 -9.82
C THR A 231 -31.18 0.93 -9.25
N LYS A 232 -31.48 0.88 -7.94
CA LYS A 232 -32.20 -0.21 -7.28
C LYS A 232 -33.67 -0.24 -7.75
N PRO A 233 -34.25 -1.43 -8.00
CA PRO A 233 -33.55 -2.72 -8.06
C PRO A 233 -32.75 -2.89 -9.35
N PHE A 234 -31.64 -3.62 -9.29
CA PHE A 234 -30.71 -3.84 -10.41
C PHE A 234 -30.40 -5.32 -10.62
N GLN A 235 -29.93 -5.65 -11.82
CA GLN A 235 -29.41 -6.99 -12.12
C GLN A 235 -27.96 -7.07 -11.65
N ILE A 236 -27.59 -8.15 -10.96
CA ILE A 236 -26.23 -8.36 -10.45
C ILE A 236 -25.23 -8.34 -11.60
N GLU A 237 -25.61 -8.95 -12.72
CA GLU A 237 -24.82 -9.01 -13.95
C GLU A 237 -24.54 -7.62 -14.54
N GLU A 238 -25.45 -6.65 -14.36
CA GLU A 238 -25.21 -5.26 -14.77
C GLU A 238 -24.13 -4.62 -13.89
N LEU A 239 -24.23 -4.80 -12.56
CA LEU A 239 -23.29 -4.22 -11.61
C LEU A 239 -21.88 -4.81 -11.79
N THR A 240 -21.75 -6.12 -11.98
CA THR A 240 -20.42 -6.75 -12.18
C THR A 240 -19.75 -6.23 -13.44
N VAL A 241 -20.47 -6.12 -14.56
CA VAL A 241 -19.93 -5.56 -15.82
C VAL A 241 -19.47 -4.11 -15.64
N ARG A 242 -20.24 -3.27 -14.94
CA ARG A 242 -19.83 -1.87 -14.68
C ARG A 242 -18.57 -1.78 -13.84
N VAL A 243 -18.48 -2.55 -12.77
CA VAL A 243 -17.28 -2.66 -11.93
C VAL A 243 -16.07 -3.08 -12.76
N GLU A 244 -16.21 -4.13 -13.59
CA GLU A 244 -15.13 -4.57 -14.48
C GLU A 244 -14.68 -3.46 -15.44
N CYS A 245 -15.62 -2.78 -16.07
CA CYS A 245 -15.33 -1.71 -17.03
C CYS A 245 -14.57 -0.55 -16.37
N ILE A 246 -14.97 -0.13 -15.17
CA ILE A 246 -14.32 0.96 -14.45
C ILE A 246 -12.92 0.54 -14.01
N LEU A 247 -12.76 -0.65 -13.42
CA LEU A 247 -11.44 -1.14 -13.01
C LEU A 247 -10.50 -1.32 -14.22
N LYS A 248 -10.98 -1.86 -15.34
CA LYS A 248 -10.22 -1.94 -16.61
C LYS A 248 -9.80 -0.55 -17.08
N LYS A 249 -10.72 0.42 -17.05
CA LYS A 249 -10.46 1.82 -17.45
C LYS A 249 -9.40 2.46 -16.56
N VAL A 250 -9.57 2.43 -15.24
CA VAL A 250 -8.61 3.00 -14.27
C VAL A 250 -7.24 2.34 -14.41
N ASN A 251 -7.18 1.02 -14.51
CA ASN A 251 -5.92 0.30 -14.72
C ASN A 251 -5.28 0.62 -16.07
N SER A 252 -6.07 0.83 -17.13
CA SER A 252 -5.55 1.26 -18.43
C SER A 252 -4.93 2.66 -18.37
N TYR A 253 -5.55 3.60 -17.65
CA TYR A 253 -5.01 4.94 -17.44
C TYR A 253 -3.75 4.91 -16.59
N LYS A 254 -3.77 4.18 -15.47
CA LYS A 254 -2.56 3.95 -14.64
C LYS A 254 -1.42 3.40 -15.51
N ARG A 255 -1.69 2.37 -16.34
CA ARG A 255 -0.68 1.81 -17.26
C ARG A 255 -0.13 2.83 -18.25
N LYS A 256 -0.97 3.69 -18.83
CA LYS A 256 -0.52 4.75 -19.76
C LYS A 256 0.33 5.83 -19.08
N ILE A 257 0.08 6.08 -17.79
CA ILE A 257 0.81 7.08 -17.01
C ILE A 257 2.16 6.55 -16.54
N ILE A 258 2.27 5.26 -16.20
CA ILE A 258 3.49 4.69 -15.61
C ILE A 258 4.41 4.00 -16.62
N LYS A 259 3.92 3.64 -17.81
CA LYS A 259 4.70 2.90 -18.82
C LYS A 259 5.13 3.79 -19.98
N ASP A 260 6.30 3.48 -20.53
CA ASP A 260 6.78 4.05 -21.78
C ASP A 260 5.97 3.49 -22.97
N ASN A 261 5.47 4.39 -23.83
CA ASN A 261 4.58 4.04 -24.94
C ASN A 261 5.26 3.16 -26.01
N LEU A 262 6.58 3.24 -26.16
CA LEU A 262 7.31 2.51 -27.19
C LEU A 262 7.64 1.08 -26.75
N THR A 263 8.22 0.95 -25.56
CA THR A 263 8.83 -0.31 -25.08
C THR A 263 7.96 -1.06 -24.07
N GLY A 264 6.98 -0.39 -23.44
CA GLY A 264 6.07 -0.98 -22.47
C GLY A 264 6.71 -1.31 -21.11
N VAL A 265 7.94 -0.87 -20.88
CA VAL A 265 8.58 -0.85 -19.54
C VAL A 265 8.13 0.40 -18.78
N TYR A 266 8.54 0.56 -17.53
CA TYR A 266 8.19 1.74 -16.76
C TYR A 266 8.87 3.00 -17.31
N ASN A 267 8.25 4.17 -17.14
CA ASN A 267 8.84 5.43 -17.54
C ASN A 267 9.63 6.09 -16.39
N LYS A 268 10.36 7.15 -16.74
CA LYS A 268 11.16 7.93 -15.78
C LYS A 268 10.34 8.57 -14.67
N ASP A 269 9.11 9.01 -14.94
CA ASP A 269 8.27 9.66 -13.93
C ASP A 269 7.89 8.66 -12.84
N TYR A 270 7.50 7.44 -13.23
CA TYR A 270 7.20 6.37 -12.29
C TYR A 270 8.44 5.93 -11.49
N PHE A 271 9.64 5.94 -12.09
CA PHE A 271 10.87 5.70 -11.33
C PHE A 271 11.04 6.71 -10.17
N ASN A 272 10.80 7.99 -10.44
CA ASN A 272 10.93 9.04 -9.42
C ASN A 272 9.90 8.87 -8.30
N GLU A 273 8.68 8.42 -8.61
CA GLU A 273 7.69 8.06 -7.60
C GLU A 273 8.15 6.86 -6.77
N ARG A 274 8.66 5.81 -7.43
CA ARG A 274 9.18 4.61 -6.77
C ARG A 274 10.31 4.93 -5.79
N LEU A 275 11.22 5.84 -6.16
CA LEU A 275 12.27 6.30 -5.25
C LEU A 275 11.73 6.98 -3.99
N LYS A 276 10.65 7.77 -4.11
CA LYS A 276 10.01 8.40 -2.94
C LYS A 276 9.40 7.33 -2.02
N GLU A 277 8.76 6.31 -2.59
CA GLU A 277 8.22 5.19 -1.82
C GLU A 277 9.33 4.44 -1.08
N ILE A 278 10.44 4.13 -1.75
CA ILE A 278 11.58 3.44 -1.15
C ILE A 278 12.15 4.25 0.03
N LYS A 279 12.19 5.58 -0.07
CA LYS A 279 12.63 6.49 1.00
C LYS A 279 11.65 6.62 2.17
N ASN A 280 10.35 6.55 1.90
CA ASN A 280 9.31 6.81 2.90
C ASN A 280 8.98 5.59 3.77
N ILE A 281 9.31 4.38 3.33
CA ILE A 281 9.06 3.18 4.12
C ILE A 281 10.05 3.13 5.30
N SER A 282 9.52 2.85 6.49
CA SER A 282 10.23 2.82 7.79
C SER A 282 11.59 2.11 7.72
N LYS A 283 12.63 2.74 8.31
CA LYS A 283 14.04 2.28 8.44
C LYS A 283 14.24 0.97 9.22
N ASN A 284 13.17 0.24 9.55
CA ASN A 284 13.24 -0.93 10.41
C ASN A 284 13.74 -2.20 9.68
N GLU A 285 13.76 -2.21 8.34
CA GLU A 285 14.31 -3.31 7.55
C GLU A 285 15.53 -2.83 6.75
N LYS A 286 16.70 -3.44 6.99
CA LYS A 286 17.90 -3.19 6.18
C LYS A 286 17.63 -3.66 4.75
N ARG A 287 17.46 -2.70 3.84
CA ARG A 287 17.24 -2.98 2.42
C ARG A 287 18.55 -3.05 1.67
N VAL A 288 18.58 -4.01 0.75
CA VAL A 288 19.65 -4.18 -0.22
C VAL A 288 19.01 -4.32 -1.59
N PHE A 289 19.42 -3.48 -2.53
CA PHE A 289 19.05 -3.61 -3.94
C PHE A 289 20.18 -3.10 -4.83
N SER A 290 20.21 -3.55 -6.08
CA SER A 290 21.18 -3.06 -7.05
C SER A 290 20.50 -2.20 -8.12
N ILE A 291 21.25 -1.20 -8.59
CA ILE A 291 20.83 -0.30 -9.66
C ILE A 291 21.75 -0.55 -10.85
N ALA A 292 21.18 -0.71 -12.03
CA ALA A 292 21.95 -0.74 -13.28
C ALA A 292 21.49 0.36 -14.23
N PHE A 293 22.39 1.24 -14.64
CA PHE A 293 22.19 2.11 -15.80
C PHE A 293 22.66 1.39 -17.06
N ILE A 294 21.88 1.50 -18.14
CA ILE A 294 22.13 0.87 -19.42
C ILE A 294 22.00 1.93 -20.51
N ASP A 295 22.90 1.90 -21.46
CA ASP A 295 22.90 2.78 -22.64
C ASP A 295 23.19 1.96 -23.88
N PHE A 296 22.40 2.16 -24.94
CA PHE A 296 22.64 1.51 -26.21
C PHE A 296 23.90 2.04 -26.88
N ASP A 297 24.78 1.13 -27.28
CA ASP A 297 25.97 1.50 -28.00
C ASP A 297 25.62 1.88 -29.45
N TYR A 298 26.11 3.02 -29.90
CA TYR A 298 25.99 3.48 -31.28
C TYR A 298 24.54 3.57 -31.80
N PHE A 299 23.56 3.84 -30.92
CA PHE A 299 22.14 3.90 -31.29
C PHE A 299 21.84 4.91 -32.41
N LYS A 300 22.55 6.04 -32.40
CA LYS A 300 22.46 7.04 -33.47
C LYS A 300 22.82 6.46 -34.84
N GLU A 301 23.84 5.62 -34.92
CA GLU A 301 24.26 4.99 -36.18
C GLU A 301 23.20 4.00 -36.71
N ILE A 302 22.48 3.30 -35.82
CA ILE A 302 21.35 2.45 -36.19
C ILE A 302 20.24 3.30 -36.82
N ASN A 303 19.90 4.44 -36.20
CA ASN A 303 18.88 5.35 -36.73
C ASN A 303 19.30 5.99 -38.05
N ASP A 304 20.55 6.43 -38.15
CA ASP A 304 21.07 7.09 -39.35
C ASP A 304 21.16 6.11 -40.53
N LYS A 305 21.46 4.83 -40.26
CA LYS A 305 21.57 3.79 -41.30
C LYS A 305 20.24 3.19 -41.74
N TYR A 306 19.34 2.89 -40.79
CA TYR A 306 18.12 2.12 -41.06
C TYR A 306 16.81 2.90 -40.82
N GLY A 307 16.91 4.15 -40.35
CA GLY A 307 15.80 5.04 -40.03
C GLY A 307 15.27 4.87 -38.59
N HIS A 308 14.55 5.88 -38.10
CA HIS A 308 14.03 5.91 -36.73
C HIS A 308 13.10 4.74 -36.39
N LEU A 309 12.30 4.25 -37.35
CA LEU A 309 11.43 3.09 -37.14
C LEU A 309 12.23 1.81 -36.86
N ALA A 310 13.46 1.71 -37.37
CA ALA A 310 14.36 0.60 -37.10
C ALA A 310 14.96 0.70 -35.70
N GLY A 311 15.33 1.91 -35.25
CA GLY A 311 15.75 2.14 -33.87
C GLY A 311 14.64 1.82 -32.87
N ASP A 312 13.40 2.26 -33.16
CA ASP A 312 12.21 1.94 -32.36
C ASP A 312 11.99 0.42 -32.26
N TYR A 313 12.17 -0.30 -33.36
CA TYR A 313 12.10 -1.76 -33.38
C TYR A 313 13.23 -2.40 -32.55
N ALA A 314 14.47 -1.90 -32.67
CA ALA A 314 15.61 -2.37 -31.89
C ALA A 314 15.39 -2.21 -30.39
N LEU A 315 14.86 -1.07 -29.94
CA LEU A 315 14.52 -0.83 -28.54
C LEU A 315 13.46 -1.82 -28.01
N LYS A 316 12.43 -2.13 -28.81
CA LYS A 316 11.40 -3.12 -28.46
C LYS A 316 11.99 -4.52 -28.31
N VAL A 317 12.80 -4.95 -29.29
CA VAL A 317 13.42 -6.28 -29.28
C VAL A 317 14.39 -6.41 -28.11
N PHE A 318 15.20 -5.38 -27.84
CA PHE A 318 16.09 -5.36 -26.68
C PHE A 318 15.35 -5.61 -25.37
N VAL A 319 14.25 -4.89 -25.10
CA VAL A 319 13.47 -5.09 -23.89
C VAL A 319 12.88 -6.50 -23.81
N GLN A 320 12.38 -7.03 -24.94
CA GLN A 320 11.85 -8.39 -24.99
C GLN A 320 12.90 -9.45 -24.69
N GLU A 321 14.13 -9.28 -25.19
CA GLU A 321 15.23 -10.20 -24.91
C GLU A 321 15.76 -10.04 -23.48
N LEU A 322 15.90 -8.80 -23.01
CA LEU A 322 16.38 -8.48 -21.66
C LEU A 322 15.49 -9.13 -20.59
N LYS A 323 14.17 -9.05 -20.74
CA LYS A 323 13.19 -9.65 -19.81
C LYS A 323 13.34 -11.16 -19.61
N LYS A 324 13.96 -11.89 -20.55
CA LYS A 324 14.18 -13.34 -20.42
C LYS A 324 15.25 -13.71 -19.39
N TYR A 325 16.07 -12.74 -19.00
CA TYR A 325 17.19 -12.93 -18.07
C TYR A 325 16.94 -12.26 -16.72
N LEU A 326 15.84 -11.53 -16.57
CA LEU A 326 15.46 -10.82 -15.36
C LEU A 326 14.29 -11.53 -14.68
N ARG A 327 14.17 -11.36 -13.36
CA ARG A 327 13.05 -11.89 -12.57
C ARG A 327 11.82 -11.00 -12.76
N SER A 328 10.65 -11.53 -12.43
CA SER A 328 9.41 -10.73 -12.39
C SER A 328 9.46 -9.59 -11.36
N SER A 329 10.30 -9.73 -10.32
CA SER A 329 10.56 -8.73 -9.30
C SER A 329 11.51 -7.60 -9.75
N ASP A 330 12.22 -7.79 -10.86
CA ASP A 330 13.19 -6.80 -11.35
C ASP A 330 12.46 -5.76 -12.21
N GLU A 331 12.63 -4.49 -11.87
CA GLU A 331 11.88 -3.41 -12.49
C GLU A 331 12.73 -2.74 -13.56
N ILE A 332 12.22 -2.67 -14.80
CA ILE A 332 12.90 -2.02 -15.94
C ILE A 332 12.25 -0.68 -16.20
N TYR A 333 13.08 0.34 -16.37
CA TYR A 333 12.69 1.71 -16.63
C TYR A 333 13.37 2.22 -17.91
N ARG A 334 12.64 2.98 -18.73
CA ARG A 334 13.22 3.76 -19.82
C ARG A 334 13.41 5.19 -19.34
N PHE A 335 14.68 5.60 -19.24
CA PHE A 335 15.10 6.87 -18.65
C PHE A 335 15.23 7.98 -19.69
N GLY A 336 15.64 7.60 -20.90
CA GLY A 336 15.86 8.49 -22.04
C GLY A 336 15.52 7.80 -23.36
N GLY A 337 15.93 8.40 -24.48
CA GLY A 337 15.68 7.83 -25.81
C GLY A 337 16.22 6.40 -25.93
N ASP A 338 17.46 6.21 -25.51
CA ASP A 338 18.26 4.99 -25.64
C ASP A 338 18.87 4.52 -24.31
N GLU A 339 18.46 5.16 -23.20
CA GLU A 339 18.90 4.89 -21.84
C GLU A 339 17.83 4.14 -21.05
N PHE A 340 18.26 3.11 -20.32
CA PHE A 340 17.43 2.29 -19.45
C PHE A 340 18.02 2.21 -18.05
N LEU A 341 17.16 1.96 -17.07
CA LEU A 341 17.55 1.65 -15.70
C LEU A 341 16.88 0.36 -15.26
N ILE A 342 17.59 -0.47 -14.50
CA ILE A 342 17.03 -1.65 -13.83
C ILE A 342 17.21 -1.52 -12.33
N LEU A 343 16.13 -1.78 -11.58
CA LEU A 343 16.19 -2.02 -10.13
C LEU A 343 16.10 -3.53 -9.87
N PHE A 344 17.18 -4.08 -9.31
CA PHE A 344 17.25 -5.47 -8.86
C PHE A 344 16.92 -5.56 -7.38
N ASN A 345 15.66 -5.86 -7.07
CA ASN A 345 15.17 -5.92 -5.70
C ASN A 345 15.79 -7.12 -4.94
N GLY A 346 16.32 -6.87 -3.73
CA GLY A 346 16.87 -7.93 -2.87
C GLY A 346 18.10 -8.65 -3.44
N THR A 347 18.83 -7.99 -4.34
CA THR A 347 19.95 -8.59 -5.08
C THR A 347 21.23 -7.77 -4.86
N LEU A 348 22.35 -8.46 -4.67
CA LEU A 348 23.67 -7.82 -4.56
C LEU A 348 24.26 -7.52 -5.94
N GLY A 349 25.15 -6.53 -6.02
CA GLY A 349 25.67 -6.05 -7.31
C GLY A 349 26.47 -7.09 -8.09
N THR A 350 27.12 -8.03 -7.43
CA THR A 350 27.78 -9.17 -8.09
C THR A 350 26.79 -10.08 -8.80
N GLN A 351 25.64 -10.37 -8.18
CA GLN A 351 24.57 -11.17 -8.78
C GLN A 351 23.87 -10.41 -9.91
N ALA A 352 23.61 -9.12 -9.72
CA ALA A 352 23.06 -8.25 -10.76
C ALA A 352 24.00 -8.18 -11.98
N TYR A 353 25.31 -8.09 -11.75
CA TYR A 353 26.35 -8.14 -12.78
C TYR A 353 26.30 -9.44 -13.57
N GLU A 354 26.27 -10.61 -12.92
CA GLU A 354 26.22 -11.90 -13.61
C GLU A 354 24.97 -12.05 -14.48
N ALA A 355 23.81 -11.61 -13.99
CA ALA A 355 22.56 -11.65 -14.74
C ALA A 355 22.59 -10.72 -15.96
N LEU A 356 23.02 -9.47 -15.76
CA LEU A 356 23.03 -8.48 -16.82
C LEU A 356 24.11 -8.75 -17.86
N GLU A 357 25.29 -9.21 -17.46
CA GLU A 357 26.37 -9.56 -18.39
C GLU A 357 26.01 -10.78 -19.24
N ARG A 358 25.28 -11.75 -18.66
CA ARG A 358 24.70 -12.87 -19.42
C ARG A 358 23.70 -12.38 -20.46
N ALA A 359 22.79 -11.47 -20.08
CA ALA A 359 21.84 -10.86 -21.01
C ALA A 359 22.57 -10.10 -22.12
N ARG A 360 23.57 -9.29 -21.76
CA ARG A 360 24.38 -8.49 -22.70
C ARG A 360 25.06 -9.35 -23.75
N SER A 361 25.78 -10.38 -23.32
CA SER A 361 26.47 -11.30 -24.23
C SER A 361 25.51 -12.02 -25.18
N LYS A 362 24.32 -12.41 -24.71
CA LYS A 362 23.31 -13.08 -25.55
C LYS A 362 22.64 -12.13 -26.55
N ILE A 363 22.34 -10.91 -26.13
CA ILE A 363 21.75 -9.89 -26.99
C ILE A 363 22.75 -9.45 -28.07
N SER A 364 24.02 -9.23 -27.71
CA SER A 364 25.04 -8.78 -28.66
C SER A 364 25.41 -9.80 -29.73
N ASN A 365 25.21 -11.09 -29.45
CA ASN A 365 25.47 -12.18 -30.39
C ASN A 365 24.25 -12.53 -31.26
N LYS A 366 23.12 -11.82 -31.10
CA LYS A 366 21.90 -12.08 -31.83
C LYS A 366 21.80 -11.15 -33.04
N ASN A 367 21.72 -11.72 -34.23
CA ASN A 367 21.33 -10.98 -35.43
C ASN A 367 19.82 -10.77 -35.39
N ILE A 368 19.37 -9.53 -35.36
CA ILE A 368 17.95 -9.19 -35.34
C ILE A 368 17.53 -8.80 -36.75
N ASN A 369 16.76 -9.68 -37.38
CA ASN A 369 16.22 -9.44 -38.71
C ASN A 369 15.21 -8.28 -38.65
N TYR A 370 15.44 -7.28 -39.50
CA TYR A 370 14.58 -6.14 -39.72
C TYR A 370 14.29 -6.04 -41.23
N LYS A 371 13.04 -6.31 -41.65
CA LYS A 371 12.69 -6.47 -43.07
C LYS A 371 13.49 -7.60 -43.74
N GLU A 372 13.25 -7.87 -45.03
CA GLU A 372 13.77 -9.07 -45.71
C GLU A 372 15.31 -9.11 -45.84
N ASN A 373 16.02 -7.97 -45.76
CA ASN A 373 17.47 -7.90 -46.00
C ASN A 373 18.29 -7.10 -44.97
N ASP A 374 17.69 -6.44 -43.97
CA ASP A 374 18.46 -5.69 -42.98
C ASP A 374 18.63 -6.50 -41.69
N ASN A 375 19.87 -6.60 -41.20
CA ASN A 375 20.17 -7.16 -39.89
C ASN A 375 20.68 -6.05 -38.98
N ILE A 376 20.05 -5.92 -37.82
CA ILE A 376 20.43 -4.97 -36.78
C ILE A 376 21.16 -5.75 -35.69
N ASN A 377 22.37 -5.31 -35.36
CA ASN A 377 23.12 -5.81 -34.23
C ASN A 377 22.94 -4.83 -33.07
N ILE A 378 22.48 -5.33 -31.93
CA ILE A 378 22.28 -4.53 -30.73
C ILE A 378 23.45 -4.76 -29.78
N SER A 379 24.14 -3.70 -29.40
CA SER A 379 25.10 -3.70 -28.29
C SER A 379 24.67 -2.65 -27.27
N PHE A 380 25.03 -2.88 -26.01
CA PHE A 380 24.82 -1.91 -24.94
C PHE A 380 25.93 -2.00 -23.91
N SER A 381 26.14 -0.88 -23.24
CA SER A 381 26.99 -0.76 -22.07
C SER A 381 26.15 -0.59 -20.81
N ALA A 382 26.64 -1.12 -19.69
CA ALA A 382 25.93 -1.08 -18.42
C ALA A 382 26.84 -0.74 -17.24
N GLY A 383 26.31 0.01 -16.28
CA GLY A 383 26.97 0.39 -15.03
C GLY A 383 26.12 -0.01 -13.84
N ILE A 384 26.70 -0.76 -12.90
CA ILE A 384 25.99 -1.33 -11.75
C ILE A 384 26.55 -0.77 -10.44
N SER A 385 25.66 -0.50 -9.49
CA SER A 385 25.96 -0.26 -8.08
C SER A 385 25.01 -1.06 -7.18
N THR A 386 25.37 -1.18 -5.90
CA THR A 386 24.54 -1.79 -4.86
C THR A 386 24.23 -0.74 -3.82
N PHE A 387 22.95 -0.51 -3.56
CA PHE A 387 22.45 0.26 -2.43
C PHE A 387 22.29 -0.62 -1.21
N GLU A 388 22.82 -0.15 -0.08
CA GLU A 388 22.65 -0.76 1.23
C GLU A 388 22.19 0.31 2.23
N ASP A 389 21.05 0.07 2.88
CA ASP A 389 20.47 1.02 3.82
C ASP A 389 21.39 1.27 5.02
N GLY A 390 21.55 2.54 5.39
CA GLY A 390 22.48 2.99 6.44
C GLY A 390 23.94 3.14 6.02
N TYR A 391 24.32 2.71 4.81
CA TYR A 391 25.69 2.86 4.27
C TYR A 391 25.82 3.95 3.21
N GLU A 392 24.72 4.26 2.50
CA GLU A 392 24.70 5.28 1.48
C GLU A 392 23.32 5.86 1.25
N SER A 393 23.25 7.04 0.63
CA SER A 393 22.00 7.55 0.08
C SER A 393 21.72 6.89 -1.28
N ILE A 394 20.46 6.87 -1.68
CA ILE A 394 20.08 6.32 -3.00
C ILE A 394 20.72 7.16 -4.12
N GLU A 395 20.84 8.47 -3.91
CA GLU A 395 21.54 9.39 -4.82
C GLU A 395 23.01 9.00 -5.02
N GLU A 396 23.73 8.71 -3.94
CA GLU A 396 25.12 8.23 -4.02
C GLU A 396 25.23 6.92 -4.81
N SER A 397 24.26 6.02 -4.63
CA SER A 397 24.20 4.76 -5.37
C SER A 397 23.97 4.97 -6.86
N LEU A 398 23.07 5.88 -7.22
CA LEU A 398 22.77 6.25 -8.61
C LEU A 398 23.98 6.87 -9.30
N GLU A 399 24.66 7.82 -8.65
CA GLU A 399 25.89 8.42 -9.18
C GLU A 399 26.99 7.38 -9.40
N ARG A 400 27.09 6.38 -8.52
CA ARG A 400 28.06 5.28 -8.68
C ARG A 400 27.71 4.36 -9.85
N ALA A 401 26.44 4.04 -10.07
CA ALA A 401 26.01 3.28 -11.25
C ALA A 401 26.32 4.06 -12.55
N ASP A 402 26.08 5.37 -12.56
CA ASP A 402 26.40 6.23 -13.71
C ASP A 402 27.92 6.28 -13.99
N LYS A 403 28.75 6.44 -12.94
CA LYS A 403 30.22 6.34 -13.05
C LYS A 403 30.65 4.98 -13.61
N ALA A 404 30.02 3.88 -13.19
CA ALA A 404 30.30 2.55 -13.71
C ALA A 404 29.95 2.42 -15.20
N LEU A 405 28.85 3.04 -15.65
CA LEU A 405 28.45 3.07 -17.06
C LEU A 405 29.45 3.88 -17.88
N TYR A 406 29.89 5.02 -17.36
CA TYR A 406 30.91 5.86 -17.99
C TYR A 406 32.23 5.08 -18.20
N ILE A 407 32.66 4.30 -17.20
CA ILE A 407 33.84 3.43 -17.31
C ILE A 407 33.64 2.39 -18.41
N SER A 408 32.47 1.74 -18.48
CA SER A 408 32.14 0.77 -19.54
C SER A 408 32.25 1.39 -20.94
N LYS A 409 31.74 2.61 -21.12
CA LYS A 409 31.85 3.35 -22.39
C LYS A 409 33.31 3.67 -22.73
N LYS A 410 34.12 4.09 -21.75
CA LYS A 410 35.55 4.37 -21.94
C LYS A 410 36.39 3.14 -22.26
N LEU A 411 36.02 1.97 -21.74
CA LEU A 411 36.71 0.71 -21.99
C LEU A 411 36.34 0.05 -23.33
N GLY A 412 35.73 0.79 -24.25
CA GLY A 412 35.41 0.34 -25.60
C GLY A 412 33.97 -0.12 -25.81
N ARG A 413 33.04 0.22 -24.90
CA ARG A 413 31.61 -0.14 -24.97
C ARG A 413 31.35 -1.65 -24.93
N GLY A 414 30.09 -2.07 -25.04
CA GLY A 414 29.70 -3.48 -25.09
C GLY A 414 30.13 -4.28 -23.85
N LYS A 415 30.06 -3.66 -22.67
CA LYS A 415 30.53 -4.21 -21.40
C LYS A 415 29.65 -3.76 -20.25
N THR A 416 29.56 -4.61 -19.24
CA THR A 416 29.01 -4.28 -17.92
C THR A 416 30.16 -3.98 -16.98
N THR A 417 30.05 -2.93 -16.16
CA THR A 417 30.99 -2.65 -15.06
C THR A 417 30.19 -2.56 -13.77
N TYR A 418 30.64 -3.27 -12.73
CA TYR A 418 30.14 -3.11 -11.37
C TYR A 418 31.17 -2.35 -10.55
N LEU A 419 30.74 -1.26 -9.90
CA LEU A 419 31.57 -0.53 -8.95
C LEU A 419 31.11 -0.86 -7.53
N GLU A 420 31.94 -1.58 -6.78
CA GLU A 420 31.75 -1.74 -5.35
C GLU A 420 31.95 -0.41 -4.62
N LYS A 421 31.19 -0.18 -3.54
CA LYS A 421 31.48 0.93 -2.65
C LYS A 421 32.71 0.54 -1.83
N GLU A 422 33.74 1.39 -1.83
CA GLU A 422 34.84 1.24 -0.87
C GLU A 422 34.24 1.27 0.54
N LYS A 423 34.36 0.16 1.28
CA LYS A 423 34.02 0.14 2.71
C LYS A 423 34.96 1.11 3.42
N LYS A 424 34.51 2.33 3.71
CA LYS A 424 35.18 3.16 4.72
C LYS A 424 35.10 2.38 6.03
N GLU A 425 36.25 2.01 6.61
CA GLU A 425 36.28 1.42 7.94
C GLU A 425 35.56 2.36 8.90
N LYS A 426 34.59 1.82 9.65
CA LYS A 426 33.87 2.60 10.65
C LYS A 426 34.88 3.12 11.67
N LYS A 427 34.80 4.41 11.98
CA LYS A 427 35.55 4.98 13.10
C LYS A 427 35.17 4.24 14.38
N LYS A 428 36.16 3.92 15.20
CA LYS A 428 36.03 3.10 16.40
C LYS A 428 35.77 3.98 17.61
N ILE A 429 34.72 3.68 18.36
CA ILE A 429 34.34 4.41 19.58
C ILE A 429 34.36 3.45 20.77
N LEU A 430 35.02 3.85 21.85
CA LEU A 430 34.94 3.15 23.13
C LEU A 430 34.11 3.98 24.11
N LEU A 431 33.04 3.39 24.62
CA LEU A 431 32.20 3.99 25.67
C LEU A 431 32.54 3.39 27.04
N ILE A 432 32.77 4.21 28.04
CA ILE A 432 33.10 3.76 29.40
C ILE A 432 32.11 4.42 30.36
N ASP A 433 31.14 3.66 30.85
CA ASP A 433 30.11 4.16 31.77
C ASP A 433 29.59 2.98 32.61
N ASP A 434 29.47 3.15 33.93
CA ASP A 434 29.01 2.11 34.85
C ASP A 434 27.47 1.93 34.81
N SER A 435 26.76 2.87 34.20
CA SER A 435 25.33 2.78 33.94
C SER A 435 25.04 2.00 32.66
N ASN A 436 24.63 0.74 32.82
CA ASN A 436 24.17 -0.10 31.71
C ASN A 436 23.10 0.55 30.82
N ILE A 437 22.25 1.42 31.39
CA ILE A 437 21.20 2.13 30.65
C ILE A 437 21.82 3.15 29.70
N ILE A 438 22.78 3.96 30.17
CA ILE A 438 23.48 4.96 29.36
C ILE A 438 24.29 4.26 28.27
N VAL A 439 24.98 3.17 28.62
CA VAL A 439 25.71 2.33 27.67
C VAL A 439 24.83 1.88 26.52
N HIS A 440 23.69 1.25 26.80
CA HIS A 440 22.78 0.76 25.77
C HIS A 440 22.24 1.91 24.92
N MET A 441 21.82 3.01 25.55
CA MET A 441 21.24 4.16 24.86
C MET A 441 22.22 4.81 23.86
N ILE A 442 23.48 5.01 24.25
CA ILE A 442 24.51 5.58 23.38
C ILE A 442 24.94 4.56 22.32
N LYS A 443 25.13 3.29 22.71
CA LYS A 443 25.54 2.21 21.79
C LYS A 443 24.52 2.03 20.67
N ASP A 444 23.23 1.93 20.99
CA ASP A 444 22.17 1.77 20.00
C ASP A 444 22.13 2.96 19.03
N ARG A 445 22.39 4.18 19.53
CA ARG A 445 22.43 5.38 18.69
C ARG A 445 23.64 5.41 17.77
N LEU A 446 24.84 5.12 18.28
CA LEU A 446 26.10 5.32 17.55
C LEU A 446 26.51 4.11 16.68
N SER A 447 26.05 2.89 16.98
CA SER A 447 26.45 1.67 16.24
C SER A 447 26.02 1.68 14.77
N ALA A 448 25.04 2.52 14.40
CA ALA A 448 24.65 2.73 13.02
C ALA A 448 25.83 3.22 12.17
N LYS A 449 26.58 4.22 12.66
CA LYS A 449 27.68 4.90 11.95
C LYS A 449 29.07 4.42 12.36
N TYR A 450 29.23 3.99 13.61
CA TYR A 450 30.53 3.72 14.22
C TYR A 450 30.67 2.26 14.67
N ASP A 451 31.91 1.80 14.86
CA ASP A 451 32.19 0.53 15.53
C ASP A 451 32.33 0.81 17.04
N VAL A 452 31.33 0.43 17.83
CA VAL A 452 31.21 0.83 19.23
C VAL A 452 31.48 -0.36 20.16
N LYS A 453 32.49 -0.24 21.01
CA LYS A 453 32.70 -1.11 22.19
C LYS A 453 32.36 -0.35 23.46
N TYR A 454 32.10 -1.10 24.54
CA TYR A 454 31.82 -0.51 25.84
C TYR A 454 32.56 -1.23 26.97
N ALA A 455 32.74 -0.52 28.08
CA ALA A 455 33.25 -1.00 29.36
C ALA A 455 32.40 -0.42 30.50
N ASN A 456 32.27 -1.17 31.59
CA ASN A 456 31.47 -0.77 32.75
C ASN A 456 32.32 -0.16 33.87
N ASP A 457 33.64 -0.16 33.73
CA ASP A 457 34.56 0.45 34.68
C ASP A 457 35.83 0.95 33.97
N GLY A 458 36.56 1.87 34.60
CA GLY A 458 37.72 2.50 33.98
C GLY A 458 38.87 1.53 33.69
N GLN A 459 39.02 0.46 34.50
CA GLN A 459 40.09 -0.52 34.30
C GLN A 459 39.80 -1.44 33.10
N GLU A 460 38.55 -1.86 32.95
CA GLU A 460 38.04 -2.57 31.76
C GLU A 460 38.20 -1.70 30.52
N GLY A 461 37.83 -0.42 30.62
CA GLY A 461 37.99 0.57 29.55
C GLY A 461 39.43 0.66 29.06
N ILE A 462 40.41 0.77 29.97
CA ILE A 462 41.84 0.79 29.62
C ILE A 462 42.30 -0.49 28.94
N ASN A 463 41.79 -1.66 29.36
CA ASN A 463 42.15 -2.94 28.74
C ASN A 463 41.61 -3.04 27.32
N ILE A 464 40.32 -2.73 27.12
CA ILE A 464 39.69 -2.71 25.80
C ILE A 464 40.37 -1.69 24.90
N PHE A 465 40.73 -0.52 25.43
CA PHE A 465 41.41 0.54 24.69
C PHE A 465 42.70 0.05 24.01
N LYS A 466 43.54 -0.70 24.73
CA LYS A 466 44.82 -1.23 24.21
C LYS A 466 44.65 -2.17 23.02
N GLU A 467 43.61 -3.01 23.05
CA GLU A 467 43.31 -3.96 21.99
C GLU A 467 42.53 -3.32 20.83
N PHE A 468 41.53 -2.50 21.16
CA PHE A 468 40.57 -1.98 20.20
C PHE A 468 41.11 -0.78 19.42
N LYS A 469 41.98 0.02 20.04
CA LYS A 469 42.57 1.26 19.49
C LYS A 469 41.50 2.18 18.90
N PRO A 470 40.58 2.70 19.74
CA PRO A 470 39.49 3.54 19.28
C PRO A 470 39.98 4.90 18.73
N ASP A 471 39.25 5.48 17.79
CA ASP A 471 39.44 6.86 17.34
C ASP A 471 38.90 7.87 18.36
N LEU A 472 37.88 7.47 19.13
CA LEU A 472 37.23 8.29 20.16
C LEU A 472 36.89 7.46 21.41
N VAL A 473 37.11 8.04 22.57
CA VAL A 473 36.67 7.52 23.87
C VAL A 473 35.61 8.46 24.45
N ILE A 474 34.46 7.92 24.83
CA ILE A 474 33.43 8.63 25.59
C ILE A 474 33.44 8.00 26.98
N THR A 475 33.74 8.76 28.03
CA THR A 475 33.89 8.22 29.39
C THR A 475 33.09 9.01 30.40
N ASP A 476 32.43 8.32 31.34
CA ASP A 476 31.93 8.97 32.54
C ASP A 476 33.09 9.44 33.42
N LEU A 477 32.85 10.48 34.20
CA LEU A 477 33.82 11.01 35.15
C LEU A 477 33.94 10.12 36.40
N PHE A 478 32.82 9.60 36.90
CA PHE A 478 32.75 8.89 38.18
C PHE A 478 32.63 7.39 37.96
N LEU A 479 33.75 6.77 37.60
CA LEU A 479 33.82 5.34 37.33
C LEU A 479 34.34 4.53 38.53
N PRO A 480 33.88 3.28 38.70
CA PRO A 480 34.48 2.36 39.66
C PRO A 480 35.89 1.93 39.23
N LYS A 481 36.71 1.54 40.22
CA LYS A 481 38.12 1.11 40.12
C LYS A 481 39.11 2.19 39.66
N VAL A 482 38.85 2.82 38.52
CA VAL A 482 39.68 3.88 37.92
C VAL A 482 38.71 4.95 37.43
N ASP A 483 38.86 6.17 37.91
CA ASP A 483 37.97 7.28 37.54
C ASP A 483 38.23 7.81 36.12
N GLY A 484 37.32 8.62 35.59
CA GLY A 484 37.40 9.14 34.23
C GLY A 484 38.63 10.02 34.00
N PHE A 485 39.11 10.74 35.02
CA PHE A 485 40.33 11.55 34.92
C PHE A 485 41.57 10.66 34.73
N GLU A 486 41.68 9.61 35.52
CA GLU A 486 42.79 8.67 35.44
C GLU A 486 42.76 7.87 34.14
N VAL A 487 41.57 7.53 33.63
CA VAL A 487 41.39 6.97 32.28
C VAL A 487 41.96 7.93 31.22
N CYS A 488 41.59 9.21 31.25
CA CYS A 488 42.09 10.22 30.31
C CYS A 488 43.61 10.33 30.35
N LYS A 489 44.15 10.48 31.57
CA LYS A 489 45.59 10.61 31.79
C LYS A 489 46.38 9.40 31.28
N LYS A 490 45.92 8.18 31.59
CA LYS A 490 46.57 6.94 31.11
C LYS A 490 46.53 6.84 29.59
N ILE A 491 45.39 7.16 28.97
CA ILE A 491 45.24 7.14 27.51
C ILE A 491 46.17 8.16 26.85
N LYS A 492 46.26 9.39 27.37
CA LYS A 492 47.08 10.46 26.78
C LYS A 492 48.58 10.35 27.09
N SER A 493 48.96 9.61 28.14
CA SER A 493 50.36 9.35 28.49
C SER A 493 51.07 8.34 27.58
N ASP A 494 50.33 7.60 26.75
CA ASP A 494 50.89 6.64 25.80
C ASP A 494 51.32 7.34 24.50
N GLU A 495 52.64 7.45 24.26
CA GLU A 495 53.23 8.17 23.13
C GLU A 495 52.83 7.62 21.75
N ASN A 496 52.37 6.37 21.66
CA ASN A 496 51.93 5.76 20.40
C ASN A 496 50.50 6.14 19.98
N ILE A 497 49.74 6.85 20.81
CA ILE A 497 48.27 6.91 20.72
C ILE A 497 47.71 8.35 20.79
N LYS A 498 48.55 9.35 20.51
CA LYS A 498 48.28 10.80 20.65
C LYS A 498 47.04 11.35 19.91
N ASN A 499 46.51 10.62 18.93
CA ASN A 499 45.40 11.07 18.09
C ASN A 499 44.00 10.67 18.59
N THR A 500 43.89 9.81 19.62
CA THR A 500 42.57 9.42 20.13
C THR A 500 41.88 10.59 20.80
N LYS A 501 40.64 10.86 20.39
CA LYS A 501 39.80 11.91 20.97
C LYS A 501 39.11 11.44 22.24
N ILE A 502 38.87 12.34 23.18
CA ILE A 502 38.18 12.00 24.43
C ILE A 502 37.05 12.98 24.72
N ILE A 503 35.84 12.45 24.96
CA ILE A 503 34.69 13.20 25.47
C ILE A 503 34.38 12.70 26.89
N ILE A 504 34.32 13.62 27.86
CA ILE A 504 33.92 13.29 29.24
C ILE A 504 32.43 13.58 29.44
N LEU A 505 31.70 12.66 30.07
CA LEU A 505 30.34 12.86 30.54
C LEU A 505 30.35 13.09 32.06
N SER A 506 29.65 14.13 32.57
CA SER A 506 29.62 14.46 34.01
C SER A 506 28.25 14.93 34.50
N CYS A 507 27.85 14.58 35.72
CA CYS A 507 26.57 14.97 36.34
C CYS A 507 26.55 16.39 36.95
N ASN A 508 27.71 17.02 37.16
CA ASN A 508 27.80 18.36 37.77
C ASN A 508 29.18 18.95 37.50
N CYS A 509 29.25 20.21 37.09
CA CYS A 509 30.51 20.86 36.75
C CYS A 509 30.57 22.26 37.36
N LYS A 510 31.47 22.48 38.32
CA LYS A 510 31.99 23.83 38.58
C LYS A 510 33.00 24.17 37.47
N GLU A 511 33.28 25.46 37.25
CA GLU A 511 34.29 25.87 36.24
C GLU A 511 35.66 25.20 36.48
N GLU A 512 36.00 24.95 37.74
CA GLU A 512 37.23 24.23 38.15
C GLU A 512 37.28 22.79 37.62
N ASP A 513 36.15 22.07 37.60
CA ASP A 513 36.08 20.67 37.13
C ASP A 513 36.23 20.58 35.60
N ILE A 514 35.68 21.58 34.88
CA ILE A 514 35.79 21.68 33.42
C ILE A 514 37.25 21.92 33.02
N ASN A 515 37.91 22.88 33.67
CA ASN A 515 39.32 23.18 33.40
C ASN A 515 40.20 21.96 33.65
N LYS A 516 39.95 21.25 34.76
CA LYS A 516 40.68 20.01 35.09
C LYS A 516 40.48 18.90 34.04
N CYS A 517 39.28 18.76 33.46
CA CYS A 517 39.03 17.80 32.39
C CYS A 517 39.94 18.04 31.17
N PHE A 518 40.09 19.30 30.77
CA PHE A 518 40.96 19.66 29.66
C PHE A 518 42.46 19.53 30.01
N GLU A 519 42.86 19.86 31.24
CA GLU A 519 44.24 19.66 31.71
C GLU A 519 44.68 18.19 31.70
N GLU A 520 43.78 17.27 32.05
CA GLU A 520 44.02 15.82 32.02
C GLU A 520 43.83 15.22 30.60
N GLY A 521 43.51 16.06 29.61
CA GLY A 521 43.56 15.72 28.19
C GLY A 521 42.23 15.35 27.53
N ALA A 522 41.08 15.75 28.10
CA ALA A 522 39.82 15.69 27.36
C ALA A 522 39.84 16.63 26.14
N ASP A 523 39.22 16.20 25.04
CA ASP A 523 39.06 17.03 23.83
C ASP A 523 37.69 17.76 23.83
N ASP A 524 36.68 17.22 24.53
CA ASP A 524 35.38 17.87 24.77
C ASP A 524 34.73 17.32 26.06
N TYR A 525 33.65 17.95 26.52
CA TYR A 525 32.87 17.49 27.66
C TYR A 525 31.36 17.70 27.45
N MET A 526 30.55 16.91 28.14
CA MET A 526 29.09 17.04 28.16
C MET A 526 28.51 16.82 29.57
N ILE A 527 27.48 17.61 29.91
CA ILE A 527 26.80 17.54 31.20
C ILE A 527 25.59 16.59 31.10
N LYS A 528 25.45 15.68 32.07
CA LYS A 528 24.28 14.81 32.26
C LYS A 528 23.19 15.58 33.04
N PRO A 529 21.91 15.50 32.64
CA PRO A 529 21.39 14.77 31.48
C PRO A 529 21.67 15.48 30.15
N PHE A 530 21.98 14.72 29.10
CA PHE A 530 22.25 15.24 27.75
C PHE A 530 21.26 14.70 26.71
N SER A 531 21.16 15.40 25.58
CA SER A 531 20.46 14.92 24.39
C SER A 531 21.36 14.00 23.56
N LEU A 532 20.82 12.85 23.13
CA LEU A 532 21.53 11.94 22.21
C LEU A 532 21.87 12.60 20.87
N ILE A 533 21.03 13.55 20.43
CA ILE A 533 21.27 14.29 19.18
C ILE A 533 22.48 15.21 19.35
N GLU A 534 22.58 15.89 20.49
CA GLU A 534 23.74 16.75 20.79
C GLU A 534 25.04 15.94 20.91
N LEU A 535 24.98 14.78 21.57
CA LEU A 535 26.13 13.87 21.65
C LEU A 535 26.58 13.43 20.25
N GLU A 536 25.65 13.04 19.38
CA GLU A 536 25.94 12.64 18.00
C GLU A 536 26.60 13.77 17.21
N ASP A 537 26.10 15.01 17.32
CA ASP A 537 26.67 16.18 16.67
C ASP A 537 28.12 16.48 17.14
N ARG A 538 28.40 16.29 18.43
CA ARG A 538 29.76 16.46 18.99
C ARG A 538 30.70 15.36 18.52
N VAL A 539 30.25 14.11 18.54
CA VAL A 539 31.00 12.96 17.99
C VAL A 539 31.34 13.19 16.51
N GLU A 540 30.39 13.68 15.71
CA GLU A 540 30.66 13.99 14.30
C GLU A 540 31.65 15.13 14.12
N LYS A 541 31.59 16.18 14.94
CA LYS A 541 32.54 17.31 14.87
C LYS A 541 33.95 16.92 15.27
N ILE A 542 34.10 16.07 16.28
CA ILE A 542 35.41 15.70 16.83
C ILE A 542 36.16 14.67 15.98
N LEU A 543 35.41 13.85 15.23
CA LEU A 543 35.96 12.80 14.35
C LEU A 543 36.12 13.22 12.88
N LYS A 544 35.71 14.45 12.52
CA LYS A 544 36.02 15.09 11.24
C LYS A 544 37.47 15.53 11.22
#